data_AF-A0A318LBQ7-F1
#
_entry.id   AF-A0A318LBQ7-F1
#
_cell.length_a   1.000
_cell.length_b   1.000
_cell.length_c   1.000
_cell.angle_alpha   90.00
_cell.angle_beta   90.00
_cell.angle_gamma   90.00
#
_symmetry.space_group_name_H-M   'P 1'
#
loop_
_entity.id
_entity.type
_entity.pdbx_description
1 polymer ?
#
loop_
_entity_poly.entity_id
_entity_poly.type
_entity_poly.pdbx_seq_one_letter_code
_entity_poly.pdbx_strand_id
1 'polypeptide(L)'
;MLKPISYDRKNQVVTYEVFSKVDDASRFVIQDQTFDRQDKVSNRQPHQYTFPSIALEPGEIVKVHLTEEGSYDSYWEGRVFTYELFAGFAKNAINRNGDTVTLLYKFNSVNLPPTP
;
A
#
# COMPACT_ATOMS: atom_id res chain seq x y z
N MET A 1 -12.26 4.90 1.30
CA MET A 1 -10.97 5.54 1.64
C MET A 1 -10.25 4.68 2.65
N LEU A 2 -8.95 4.44 2.45
CA LEU A 2 -8.12 3.67 3.38
C LEU A 2 -7.41 4.61 4.36
N LYS A 3 -7.27 4.20 5.62
CA LYS A 3 -6.50 4.90 6.65
C LYS A 3 -5.42 3.98 7.24
N PRO A 4 -4.14 4.39 7.29
CA PRO A 4 -3.11 3.58 7.93
C PRO A 4 -3.37 3.50 9.44
N ILE A 5 -3.29 2.29 10.00
CA ILE A 5 -3.47 2.04 11.44
C ILE A 5 -2.16 1.63 12.10
N SER A 6 -1.36 0.82 11.42
CA SER A 6 -0.10 0.31 11.96
C SER A 6 0.89 -0.06 10.87
N TYR A 7 2.18 -0.08 11.25
CA TYR A 7 3.25 -0.67 10.48
C TYR A 7 4.06 -1.61 11.39
N ASP A 8 3.93 -2.92 11.17
CA ASP A 8 4.79 -3.92 11.79
C ASP A 8 6.10 -4.01 11.00
N ARG A 9 7.11 -3.30 11.50
CA ARG A 9 8.41 -3.24 10.85
C ARG A 9 9.21 -4.54 10.95
N LYS A 10 8.94 -5.39 11.94
CA LYS A 10 9.64 -6.67 12.08
C LYS A 10 9.18 -7.63 10.99
N ASN A 11 7.87 -7.67 10.75
CA ASN A 11 7.27 -8.55 9.75
C ASN A 11 7.05 -7.86 8.39
N GLN A 12 7.38 -6.56 8.29
CA GLN A 12 7.23 -5.75 7.07
C GLN A 12 5.77 -5.71 6.58
N VAL A 13 4.83 -5.48 7.49
CA VAL A 13 3.38 -5.46 7.21
C VAL A 13 2.78 -4.10 7.53
N VAL A 14 2.12 -3.49 6.54
CA VAL A 14 1.33 -2.26 6.75
C VAL A 14 -0.14 -2.60 6.84
N THR A 15 -0.84 -2.10 7.85
CA THR A 15 -2.27 -2.35 8.04
C THR A 15 -3.07 -1.07 7.82
N TYR A 16 -4.13 -1.19 7.02
CA TYR A 16 -5.09 -0.13 6.73
C TYR A 16 -6.50 -0.53 7.18
N GLU A 17 -7.24 0.46 7.68
CA GLU A 17 -8.69 0.37 7.89
C GLU A 17 -9.41 0.96 6.69
N VAL A 18 -10.47 0.30 6.24
CA VAL A 18 -11.38 0.85 5.25
C VAL A 18 -12.36 1.77 5.96
N PHE A 19 -12.12 3.08 5.88
CA PHE A 19 -12.95 4.08 6.54
C PHE A 19 -14.23 4.43 5.76
N SER A 20 -14.20 4.29 4.44
CA SER A 20 -15.37 4.49 3.58
C SER A 20 -15.31 3.52 2.41
N LYS A 21 -16.48 3.18 1.86
CA LYS A 21 -16.61 2.25 0.73
C LYS A 21 -15.63 2.60 -0.40
N VAL A 22 -15.01 1.57 -0.95
CA VAL A 22 -14.13 1.61 -2.11
C VAL A 22 -14.67 0.63 -3.12
N ASP A 23 -15.16 1.09 -4.27
CA ASP A 23 -15.69 0.19 -5.30
C ASP A 23 -14.58 -0.57 -6.04
N ASP A 24 -13.40 0.04 -6.14
CA ASP A 24 -12.23 -0.54 -6.81
C ASP A 24 -10.93 -0.08 -6.13
N ALA A 25 -10.29 -1.03 -5.45
CA ALA A 25 -9.05 -0.79 -4.73
C ALA A 25 -7.83 -0.63 -5.65
N SER A 26 -7.90 -0.97 -6.94
CA SER A 26 -6.77 -0.83 -7.87
C SER A 26 -6.32 0.62 -8.11
N ARG A 27 -7.11 1.57 -7.61
CA ARG A 27 -6.76 2.99 -7.53
C ARG A 27 -5.76 3.31 -6.42
N PHE A 28 -5.51 2.39 -5.50
CA PHE A 28 -4.51 2.56 -4.46
C PHE A 28 -3.16 1.97 -4.87
N VAL A 29 -2.11 2.70 -4.56
CA VAL A 29 -0.72 2.28 -4.74
C VAL A 29 0.01 2.47 -3.43
N ILE A 30 0.78 1.49 -3.01
CA ILE A 30 1.81 1.74 -2.00
C ILE A 30 3.15 1.95 -2.68
N GLN A 31 3.93 2.86 -2.12
CA GLN A 31 5.25 3.19 -2.60
C GLN A 31 6.23 3.22 -1.43
N ASP A 32 7.42 2.67 -1.62
CA ASP A 32 8.52 2.84 -0.66
C ASP A 32 9.29 4.14 -0.88
N GLN A 33 9.83 4.68 0.20
CA GLN A 33 10.83 5.75 0.13
C GLN A 33 11.94 5.43 1.12
N THR A 34 13.15 5.28 0.61
CA THR A 34 14.30 4.81 1.38
C THR A 34 15.34 5.91 1.49
N PHE A 35 16.04 5.98 2.63
CA PHE A 35 16.98 7.07 2.90
C PHE A 35 18.42 6.58 3.11
N ASP A 36 19.37 7.33 2.56
CA ASP A 36 20.80 7.05 2.70
C ASP A 36 21.31 7.50 4.09
N ARG A 37 22.63 7.41 4.32
CA ARG A 37 23.24 7.78 5.62
C ARG A 37 23.22 9.29 5.91
N GLN A 38 22.82 10.09 4.95
CA GLN A 38 22.76 11.55 5.00
C GLN A 38 21.31 12.05 4.97
N ASP A 39 20.34 11.16 5.25
CA ASP A 39 18.90 11.42 5.16
C ASP A 39 18.43 11.89 3.78
N LYS A 40 19.16 11.54 2.72
CA LYS A 40 18.73 11.79 1.34
C LYS A 40 18.01 10.58 0.78
N VAL A 41 17.00 10.81 -0.05
CA VAL A 41 16.29 9.74 -0.76
C VAL A 41 17.29 8.92 -1.57
N SER A 42 17.39 7.63 -1.25
CA SER A 42 18.36 6.71 -1.82
C SER A 42 17.79 5.88 -2.97
N ASN A 43 16.48 5.62 -2.96
CA ASN A 43 15.78 5.00 -4.09
C ASN A 43 15.40 6.04 -5.16
N ARG A 44 16.20 6.13 -6.22
CA ARG A 44 15.88 6.97 -7.40
C ARG A 44 14.64 6.45 -8.16
N GLN A 45 14.32 5.17 -8.00
CA GLN A 45 13.11 4.54 -8.51
C GLN A 45 12.46 3.82 -7.34
N PRO A 46 11.36 4.35 -6.79
CA PRO A 46 10.68 3.70 -5.69
C PRO A 46 9.92 2.46 -6.19
N HIS A 47 9.93 1.40 -5.40
CA HIS A 47 9.08 0.24 -5.61
C HIS A 47 7.63 0.66 -5.41
N GLN A 48 6.79 0.23 -6.33
CA GLN A 48 5.36 0.52 -6.31
C GLN A 48 4.59 -0.78 -6.42
N TYR A 49 3.55 -0.91 -5.60
CA TYR A 49 2.58 -1.99 -5.71
C TYR A 49 1.19 -1.40 -5.84
N THR A 50 0.50 -1.78 -6.92
CA THR A 50 -0.90 -1.42 -7.14
C THR A 50 -1.77 -2.51 -6.55
N PHE A 51 -2.80 -2.11 -5.80
CA PHE A 51 -3.71 -3.06 -5.19
C PHE A 51 -4.51 -3.82 -6.27
N PRO A 52 -5.01 -5.03 -5.98
CA PRO A 52 -5.87 -5.73 -6.91
C PRO A 52 -7.22 -5.01 -7.07
N SER A 53 -7.93 -5.32 -8.15
CA SER A 53 -9.28 -4.82 -8.39
C SER A 53 -10.28 -5.54 -7.48
N ILE A 54 -10.48 -5.03 -6.27
CA ILE A 54 -11.42 -5.54 -5.26
C ILE A 54 -12.26 -4.39 -4.69
N ALA A 55 -13.50 -4.70 -4.31
CA ALA A 55 -14.35 -3.79 -3.56
C ALA A 55 -14.08 -3.95 -2.06
N LEU A 56 -14.06 -2.85 -1.32
CA LEU A 56 -13.84 -2.82 0.12
C LEU A 56 -14.96 -2.04 0.82
N GLU A 57 -15.48 -2.59 1.90
CA GLU A 57 -16.56 -2.03 2.71
C GLU A 57 -16.04 -1.38 4.01
N PRO A 58 -16.75 -0.40 4.58
CA PRO A 58 -16.34 0.24 5.82
C PRO A 58 -16.16 -0.75 6.99
N GLY A 59 -15.04 -0.63 7.70
CA GLY A 59 -14.69 -1.47 8.85
C GLY A 59 -13.89 -2.73 8.50
N GLU A 60 -13.67 -3.01 7.22
CA GLU A 60 -12.75 -4.06 6.77
C GLU A 60 -11.29 -3.64 6.95
N ILE A 61 -10.40 -4.63 6.97
CA ILE A 61 -8.96 -4.44 7.15
C ILE A 61 -8.21 -4.89 5.90
N VAL A 62 -7.18 -4.14 5.53
CA VAL A 62 -6.25 -4.52 4.47
C VAL A 62 -4.84 -4.58 5.06
N LYS A 63 -4.24 -5.76 5.05
CA LYS A 63 -2.84 -6.00 5.43
C LYS A 63 -2.02 -6.12 4.15
N VAL A 64 -0.91 -5.38 4.07
CA VAL A 64 0.01 -5.43 2.93
C VAL A 64 1.36 -5.93 3.42
N HIS A 65 1.69 -7.15 3.03
CA HIS A 65 2.98 -7.79 3.23
C HIS A 65 3.97 -7.24 2.21
N LEU A 66 4.92 -6.43 2.66
CA LEU A 66 5.77 -5.68 1.76
C LEU A 66 6.80 -6.55 1.07
N THR A 67 7.37 -7.54 1.78
CA THR A 67 8.51 -8.35 1.30
C THR A 67 8.16 -9.76 0.87
N GLU A 68 6.88 -10.13 0.97
CA GLU A 68 6.38 -11.43 0.54
C GLU A 68 5.75 -11.29 -0.85
N GLU A 69 5.98 -12.29 -1.70
CA GLU A 69 5.37 -12.40 -3.02
C GLU A 69 4.21 -13.37 -2.97
N GLY A 70 3.09 -13.02 -3.61
CA GLY A 70 1.91 -13.85 -3.60
C GLY A 70 0.72 -13.26 -4.35
N SER A 71 -0.34 -14.05 -4.47
CA SER A 71 -1.67 -13.55 -4.82
C SER A 71 -2.35 -13.01 -3.56
N TYR A 72 -3.31 -12.11 -3.71
CA TYR A 72 -4.07 -11.66 -2.54
C TYR A 72 -5.02 -12.75 -2.03
N ASP A 73 -5.33 -12.71 -0.73
CA ASP A 73 -6.32 -13.57 -0.09
C ASP A 73 -7.26 -12.74 0.80
N SER A 74 -8.35 -13.35 1.25
CA SER A 74 -9.32 -12.72 2.15
C SER A 74 -9.89 -13.73 3.13
N TYR A 75 -10.05 -13.32 4.39
CA TYR A 75 -10.59 -14.18 5.45
C TYR A 75 -11.26 -13.37 6.55
N TRP A 76 -12.01 -14.05 7.41
CA TRP A 76 -12.59 -13.45 8.62
C TRP A 76 -11.62 -13.62 9.79
N GLU A 77 -11.13 -12.51 10.34
CA GLU A 77 -10.37 -12.46 11.60
C GLU A 77 -11.33 -12.12 12.74
N GLY A 78 -11.94 -13.17 13.32
CA GLY A 78 -13.01 -13.00 14.30
C GLY A 78 -14.28 -12.44 13.68
N ARG A 79 -14.56 -11.14 13.89
CA ARG A 79 -15.73 -10.43 13.33
C ARG A 79 -15.35 -9.38 12.28
N VAL A 80 -14.09 -9.35 11.88
CA VAL A 80 -13.56 -8.37 10.93
C VAL A 80 -13.17 -9.10 9.65
N PHE A 81 -13.64 -8.62 8.50
CA PHE A 81 -13.20 -9.13 7.21
C PHE A 81 -11.87 -8.50 6.83
N THR A 82 -10.89 -9.32 6.50
CA THR A 82 -9.50 -8.92 6.31
C THR A 82 -9.00 -9.40 4.95
N TYR A 83 -8.37 -8.51 4.21
CA TYR A 83 -7.64 -8.81 2.99
C TYR A 83 -6.14 -8.82 3.25
N GLU A 84 -5.45 -9.81 2.70
CA GLU A 84 -3.99 -9.87 2.67
C GLU A 84 -3.48 -9.66 1.25
N LEU A 85 -2.62 -8.66 1.09
CA LEU A 85 -1.97 -8.29 -0.16
C LEU A 85 -0.47 -8.51 -0.04
N PHE A 86 0.19 -8.90 -1.13
CA PHE A 86 1.61 -9.29 -1.15
C PHE A 86 2.34 -8.47 -2.21
N ALA A 87 3.19 -7.53 -1.78
CA ALA A 87 3.80 -6.53 -2.65
C ALA A 87 5.12 -6.98 -3.29
N GLY A 88 5.83 -7.94 -2.70
CA GLY A 88 7.07 -8.49 -3.27
C GLY A 88 8.25 -7.52 -3.35
N PHE A 89 8.31 -6.49 -2.51
CA PHE A 89 9.48 -5.62 -2.42
C PHE A 89 10.69 -6.42 -1.90
N ALA A 90 11.89 -6.06 -2.31
CA ALA A 90 13.09 -6.76 -1.84
C ALA A 90 13.18 -6.71 -0.30
N LYS A 91 13.62 -7.80 0.35
CA LYS A 91 13.72 -7.93 1.83
C LYS A 91 14.50 -6.81 2.53
N ASN A 92 15.32 -6.07 1.79
CA ASN A 92 16.13 -4.97 2.30
C ASN A 92 15.58 -3.58 1.94
N ALA A 93 14.37 -3.50 1.36
CA ALA A 93 13.80 -2.24 0.89
C ALA A 93 13.52 -1.27 2.05
N ILE A 94 13.10 -1.74 3.23
CA ILE A 94 12.71 -0.86 4.34
C ILE A 94 13.43 -1.27 5.63
N ASN A 95 14.72 -0.92 5.71
CA ASN A 95 15.61 -1.42 6.75
C ASN A 95 16.23 -0.33 7.64
N ARG A 96 15.93 0.95 7.43
CA ARG A 96 16.51 2.08 8.21
C ARG A 96 15.44 2.94 8.87
N ASN A 97 15.83 3.57 9.99
CA ASN A 97 14.97 4.56 10.64
C ASN A 97 14.82 5.73 9.67
N GLY A 98 13.59 6.09 9.33
CA GLY A 98 13.29 7.13 8.34
C GLY A 98 12.72 6.57 7.03
N ASP A 99 12.93 5.28 6.70
CA ASP A 99 12.27 4.68 5.54
C ASP A 99 10.75 4.68 5.75
N THR A 100 10.00 5.05 4.71
CA THR A 100 8.54 5.19 4.78
C THR A 100 7.83 4.37 3.70
N VAL A 101 6.60 3.96 4.01
CA VAL A 101 5.65 3.46 3.03
C VAL A 101 4.53 4.47 2.91
N THR A 102 4.29 4.95 1.70
CA THR A 102 3.24 5.93 1.43
C THR A 102 2.13 5.27 0.64
N LEU A 103 0.89 5.47 1.09
CA LEU A 103 -0.29 5.14 0.31
C LEU A 103 -0.65 6.32 -0.60
N LEU A 104 -0.73 6.06 -1.89
CA LEU A 104 -1.09 7.00 -2.94
C LEU A 104 -2.43 6.60 -3.55
N TYR A 105 -3.21 7.60 -3.95
CA TYR A 105 -4.43 7.40 -4.74
C TYR A 105 -4.17 7.83 -6.19
N LYS A 106 -4.33 6.92 -7.14
CA LYS A 106 -4.26 7.18 -8.57
C LYS A 106 -5.46 8.02 -8.98
N PHE A 107 -5.22 9.29 -9.28
CA PHE A 107 -6.17 10.08 -10.04
C PHE A 107 -6.10 9.64 -11.50
N ASN A 108 -7.24 9.30 -12.09
CA ASN A 108 -7.33 9.23 -13.55
C ASN A 108 -7.14 10.66 -14.07
N SER A 109 -5.96 10.96 -14.61
CA SER A 109 -5.76 12.16 -15.41
C SER A 109 -6.60 12.01 -16.68
N VAL A 110 -7.71 12.73 -16.74
CA VAL A 110 -8.37 12.98 -18.02
C VAL A 110 -7.41 13.85 -18.81
N ASN A 111 -6.84 13.33 -19.89
CA ASN A 111 -6.19 14.17 -20.89
C ASN A 111 -7.25 15.09 -21.47
N LEU A 112 -7.36 16.30 -20.93
CA LEU A 112 -8.14 17.34 -21.57
C LEU A 112 -7.41 17.69 -22.88
N PRO A 113 -8.10 17.68 -24.03
CA PRO A 113 -7.49 18.20 -25.25
C PRO A 113 -7.03 19.63 -25.01
N PRO A 114 -5.94 20.09 -25.65
CA PRO A 114 -5.50 21.47 -25.51
C PRO A 114 -6.67 22.40 -25.89
N THR A 115 -7.00 23.30 -24.98
CA THR A 115 -8.02 24.33 -25.23
C THR A 115 -7.58 25.18 -26.43
N PRO A 116 -8.46 25.45 -27.41
CA PRO A 116 -8.12 26.25 -28.58
C PRO A 116 -7.69 27.68 -28.23
#